data_AF-A0A9P5ZL96-F1
#
_entry.id   AF-A0A9P5ZL96-F1
#
_cell.length_a   1.000
_cell.length_b   1.000
_cell.length_c   1.000
_cell.angle_alpha   90.00
_cell.angle_beta   90.00
_cell.angle_gamma   90.00
#
_symmetry.space_group_name_H-M   'P 1'
#
loop_
_entity.id
_entity.type
_entity.pdbx_description
1 polymer ?
#
loop_
_entity_poly.entity_id
_entity_poly.type
_entity_poly.pdbx_seq_one_letter_code
_entity_poly.pdbx_strand_id
1 'polypeptide(L)'
;PPGGPDDPGDPHDPDGQGPRRRSPPHAERWQVNHKIPLSSLPEWNGEGKTLIDYLTDLTSYSDLDEMMKSDIAQIAPTRFTLATKDWFTTLPFEARRVATSSFDEFILCLREHFMDAHWIDKRTIEYEEMRFRQPGHARELPLQFIQRHLKYSRFLFSENDENDVGMVHRVLRAQPACWAIHLNTESCRTVVELLRKLKVMNEGLIADWERSESAKHSRPSTVHDSSSSRRFYSRKSSVHNVEGETSEESRSPSPTQDAYAVDSRRRSETRDKWPRGGTWEGYTFKRDDSKESNPPPRDQGCWICTSPRHVHQDCPHHQRWEAMRTS
;
A
#
# COMPACT_ATOMS: atom_id res chain seq x y z
N PRO A 1 73.58 35.52 25.68
CA PRO A 1 73.93 36.64 24.76
C PRO A 1 74.20 36.09 23.34
N PRO A 2 74.08 36.95 22.32
CA PRO A 2 73.52 36.65 21.00
C PRO A 2 74.59 36.35 19.93
N GLY A 3 74.16 35.98 18.72
CA GLY A 3 75.00 36.07 17.52
C GLY A 3 74.45 35.27 16.34
N GLY A 4 73.76 35.96 15.44
CA GLY A 4 73.32 35.44 14.14
C GLY A 4 74.43 35.44 13.08
N PRO A 5 74.08 35.71 11.82
CA PRO A 5 74.18 34.80 10.67
C PRO A 5 75.39 35.09 9.76
N ASP A 6 75.67 34.21 8.80
CA ASP A 6 75.81 34.52 7.36
C ASP A 6 76.62 33.46 6.59
N ASP A 7 76.06 33.14 5.41
CA ASP A 7 76.53 32.32 4.29
C ASP A 7 77.85 32.89 3.69
N PRO A 8 78.66 32.14 2.91
CA PRO A 8 78.42 32.12 1.46
C PRO A 8 78.89 30.85 0.69
N GLY A 9 77.98 30.31 -0.14
CA GLY A 9 78.14 30.11 -1.59
C GLY A 9 79.39 29.44 -2.21
N ASP A 10 79.18 28.19 -2.68
CA ASP A 10 79.61 27.52 -3.93
C ASP A 10 81.13 27.38 -4.28
N PRO A 11 81.60 26.43 -5.15
CA PRO A 11 80.87 25.59 -6.12
C PRO A 11 81.34 24.11 -6.27
N HIS A 12 80.69 23.42 -7.22
CA HIS A 12 81.15 22.28 -8.04
C HIS A 12 80.52 20.89 -7.81
N ASP A 13 79.49 20.63 -8.63
CA ASP A 13 79.00 19.31 -9.08
C ASP A 13 80.17 18.41 -9.55
N PRO A 14 80.07 17.06 -9.39
CA PRO A 14 79.36 16.31 -10.43
C PRO A 14 78.59 15.06 -9.99
N ASP A 15 77.55 14.79 -10.78
CA ASP A 15 77.03 13.48 -11.17
C ASP A 15 76.53 12.50 -10.10
N GLY A 16 75.20 12.36 -10.05
CA GLY A 16 74.57 11.24 -9.34
C GLY A 16 73.05 11.23 -9.30
N GLN A 17 72.33 11.85 -10.26
CA GLN A 17 70.86 11.72 -10.31
C GLN A 17 70.46 10.56 -11.22
N GLY A 18 70.32 9.37 -10.62
CA GLY A 18 69.51 8.30 -11.21
C GLY A 18 68.10 8.79 -11.52
N PRO A 19 67.43 8.25 -12.56
CA PRO A 19 66.16 8.78 -12.99
C PRO A 19 65.13 8.57 -11.87
N ARG A 20 64.69 9.68 -11.25
CA ARG A 20 63.48 9.69 -10.43
C ARG A 20 62.38 9.13 -11.32
N ARG A 21 61.96 7.89 -11.05
CA ARG A 21 60.76 7.30 -11.63
C ARG A 21 59.61 8.26 -11.31
N ARG A 22 59.26 9.12 -12.26
CA ARG A 22 57.98 9.81 -12.25
C ARG A 22 56.94 8.70 -12.24
N SER A 23 56.21 8.59 -11.13
CA SER A 23 54.99 7.81 -11.10
C SER A 23 54.20 8.15 -12.36
N PRO A 24 53.70 7.16 -13.12
CA PRO A 24 52.90 7.44 -14.29
C PRO A 24 51.77 8.39 -13.87
N PRO A 25 51.44 9.44 -14.65
CA PRO A 25 50.28 10.26 -14.38
C PRO A 25 49.11 9.28 -14.24
N HIS A 26 48.46 9.33 -13.08
CA HIS A 26 47.39 8.42 -12.73
C HIS A 26 46.43 8.44 -13.92
N ALA A 27 46.34 7.34 -14.67
CA ALA A 27 45.43 7.24 -15.79
C ALA A 27 44.09 7.73 -15.27
N GLU A 28 43.52 8.75 -15.91
CA GLU A 28 42.28 9.40 -15.49
C GLU A 28 41.23 8.31 -15.32
N ARG A 29 41.11 7.81 -14.08
CA ARG A 29 40.07 6.87 -13.72
C ARG A 29 38.83 7.71 -13.81
N TRP A 30 37.96 7.36 -14.75
CA TRP A 30 36.61 7.89 -14.77
C TRP A 30 36.05 7.75 -13.35
N GLN A 31 35.71 8.88 -12.75
CA GLN A 31 35.05 8.94 -11.44
C GLN A 31 33.58 9.23 -11.71
N VAL A 32 32.71 8.40 -11.15
CA VAL A 32 31.28 8.70 -11.14
C VAL A 32 31.05 9.86 -10.18
N ASN A 33 30.30 10.88 -10.61
CA ASN A 33 29.93 11.97 -9.73
C ASN A 33 28.94 11.44 -8.68
N HIS A 34 29.33 11.45 -7.41
CA HIS A 34 28.54 10.93 -6.29
C HIS A 34 27.43 11.89 -5.79
N LYS A 35 27.12 12.96 -6.54
CA LYS A 35 26.08 13.94 -6.16
C LYS A 35 24.70 13.47 -6.60
N ILE A 36 23.79 13.37 -5.63
CA ILE A 36 22.37 13.12 -5.89
C ILE A 36 21.68 14.46 -6.21
N PRO A 37 21.05 14.61 -7.38
CA PRO A 37 20.29 15.82 -7.68
C PRO A 37 19.06 15.89 -6.78
N LEU A 38 18.73 17.07 -6.23
CA LEU A 38 17.56 17.24 -5.36
C LEU A 38 16.25 16.74 -6.01
N SER A 39 16.14 16.87 -7.33
CA SER A 39 14.98 16.40 -8.10
C SER A 39 14.81 14.88 -8.13
N SER A 40 15.84 14.08 -7.81
CA SER A 40 15.68 12.62 -7.71
C SER A 40 15.14 12.18 -6.36
N LEU A 41 15.19 13.03 -5.34
CA LEU A 41 14.54 12.71 -4.07
C LEU A 41 13.01 12.72 -4.22
N PRO A 42 12.33 11.70 -3.69
CA PRO A 42 10.88 11.57 -3.83
C PRO A 42 10.17 12.74 -3.14
N GLU A 43 9.07 13.20 -3.75
CA GLU A 43 8.15 14.14 -3.12
C GLU A 43 7.04 13.37 -2.41
N TRP A 44 6.52 13.95 -1.33
CA TRP A 44 5.39 13.35 -0.64
C TRP A 44 4.47 14.39 -0.02
N ASN A 45 3.18 14.08 -0.07
CA ASN A 45 2.09 15.00 0.30
C ASN A 45 1.41 14.64 1.63
N GLY A 46 1.74 13.50 2.22
CA GLY A 46 1.16 13.02 3.48
C GLY A 46 0.03 12.03 3.28
N GLU A 47 -0.27 11.64 2.04
CA GLU A 47 -1.30 10.65 1.78
C GLU A 47 -0.86 9.28 2.30
N GLY A 48 -1.61 8.74 3.26
CA GLY A 48 -1.29 7.45 3.88
C GLY A 48 -1.23 6.29 2.88
N LYS A 49 -1.94 6.36 1.75
CA LYS A 49 -1.90 5.30 0.73
C LYS A 49 -0.54 5.20 0.03
N THR A 50 0.13 6.32 -0.17
CA THR A 50 1.41 6.41 -0.87
C THR A 50 2.61 6.37 0.08
N LEU A 51 2.39 6.32 1.41
CA LEU A 51 3.45 6.29 2.40
C LEU A 51 4.42 5.11 2.22
N ILE A 52 3.90 3.90 1.98
CA ILE A 52 4.74 2.73 1.73
C ILE A 52 5.61 2.93 0.50
N ASP A 53 5.06 3.55 -0.56
CA ASP A 53 5.80 3.86 -1.77
C ASP A 53 6.91 4.87 -1.50
N TYR A 54 6.56 5.99 -0.86
CA TYR A 54 7.49 7.03 -0.47
C TYR A 54 8.65 6.51 0.38
N LEU A 55 8.35 5.73 1.43
CA LEU A 55 9.38 5.18 2.30
C LEU A 55 10.26 4.19 1.56
N THR A 56 9.72 3.35 0.67
CA THR A 56 10.51 2.42 -0.13
C THR A 56 11.48 3.15 -1.07
N ASP A 57 10.99 4.22 -1.71
CA ASP A 57 11.83 5.00 -2.62
C ASP A 57 12.91 5.74 -1.84
N LEU A 58 12.59 6.26 -0.64
CA LEU A 58 13.53 6.93 0.22
C LEU A 58 14.58 5.98 0.82
N THR A 59 14.19 4.76 1.23
CA THR A 59 15.11 3.74 1.73
C THR A 59 15.97 3.12 0.64
N SER A 60 15.63 3.26 -0.64
CA SER A 60 16.55 2.87 -1.73
C SER A 60 17.90 3.60 -1.67
N TYR A 61 17.95 4.74 -0.97
CA TYR A 61 19.17 5.50 -0.72
C TYR A 61 19.90 5.08 0.57
N SER A 62 19.40 4.13 1.35
CA SER A 62 20.05 3.64 2.56
C SER A 62 21.25 2.72 2.29
N ASP A 63 21.48 2.33 1.04
CA ASP A 63 22.68 1.58 0.67
C ASP A 63 23.89 2.50 0.41
N LEU A 64 23.68 3.82 0.52
CA LEU A 64 24.73 4.82 0.35
C LEU A 64 25.55 5.01 1.63
N ASP A 65 26.68 5.70 1.49
CA ASP A 65 27.54 6.06 2.61
C ASP A 65 26.80 6.84 3.70
N GLU A 66 27.24 6.70 4.95
CA GLU A 66 26.61 7.32 6.12
C GLU A 66 26.46 8.85 6.01
N MET A 67 27.42 9.52 5.37
CA MET A 67 27.30 10.96 5.13
C MET A 67 26.12 11.28 4.22
N MET A 68 25.94 10.49 3.16
CA MET A 68 24.84 10.69 2.19
C MET A 68 23.48 10.46 2.84
N LYS A 69 23.37 9.45 3.70
CA LYS A 69 22.15 9.20 4.48
C LYS A 69 21.78 10.40 5.35
N SER A 70 22.76 10.98 6.04
CA SER A 70 22.55 12.18 6.86
C SER A 70 22.11 13.38 6.00
N ASP A 71 22.77 13.61 4.87
CA ASP A 71 22.38 14.67 3.92
C ASP A 71 20.94 14.48 3.41
N ILE A 72 20.56 13.25 3.10
CA ILE A 72 19.19 12.92 2.67
C ILE A 72 18.19 13.22 3.78
N ALA A 73 18.46 12.85 5.03
CA ALA A 73 17.58 13.14 6.15
C ALA A 73 17.35 14.65 6.33
N GLN A 74 18.39 15.47 6.13
CA GLN A 74 18.30 16.92 6.23
C GLN A 74 17.55 17.56 5.04
N ILE A 75 17.72 17.00 3.85
CA ILE A 75 17.21 17.58 2.60
C ILE A 75 15.80 17.08 2.27
N ALA A 76 15.45 15.83 2.58
CA ALA A 76 14.16 15.24 2.24
C ALA A 76 12.94 16.09 2.69
N PRO A 77 12.93 16.74 3.88
CA PRO A 77 11.83 17.62 4.27
C PRO A 77 11.56 18.78 3.30
N THR A 78 12.56 19.23 2.54
CA THR A 78 12.38 20.28 1.51
C THR A 78 11.52 19.82 0.33
N ARG A 79 11.36 18.51 0.16
CA ARG A 79 10.53 17.85 -0.85
C ARG A 79 9.12 17.53 -0.36
N PHE A 80 8.80 17.87 0.89
CA PHE A 80 7.44 17.74 1.41
C PHE A 80 6.49 18.75 0.75
N THR A 81 5.27 18.28 0.51
CA THR A 81 4.17 19.07 -0.03
C THR A 81 2.93 18.92 0.87
N LEU A 82 1.97 19.82 0.73
CA LEU A 82 0.65 19.75 1.37
C LEU A 82 0.74 19.39 2.87
N ALA A 83 0.01 18.36 3.30
CA ALA A 83 -0.15 18.01 4.71
C ALA A 83 1.18 17.65 5.39
N THR A 84 2.09 16.96 4.71
CA THR A 84 3.41 16.65 5.30
C THR A 84 4.25 17.89 5.50
N LYS A 85 4.18 18.86 4.58
CA LYS A 85 4.91 20.13 4.73
C LYS A 85 4.36 20.92 5.91
N ASP A 86 3.04 21.02 6.01
CA ASP A 86 2.37 21.71 7.12
C ASP A 86 2.73 21.06 8.45
N TRP A 87 2.60 19.73 8.54
CA TRP A 87 3.02 18.96 9.71
C TRP A 87 4.47 19.26 10.10
N PHE A 88 5.43 19.06 9.19
CA PHE A 88 6.84 19.17 9.53
C PHE A 88 7.21 20.60 9.96
N THR A 89 6.65 21.62 9.30
CA THR A 89 6.90 23.02 9.65
C THR A 89 6.28 23.44 10.97
N THR A 90 5.21 22.78 11.41
CA THR A 90 4.59 23.03 12.74
C THR A 90 5.34 22.39 13.90
N LEU A 91 6.24 21.41 13.64
CA LEU A 91 7.07 20.82 14.68
C LEU A 91 8.00 21.86 15.33
N PRO A 92 8.27 21.79 16.65
CA PRO A 92 9.30 22.62 17.28
C PRO A 92 10.66 22.46 16.59
N PHE A 93 11.48 23.51 16.63
CA PHE A 93 12.83 23.49 16.03
C PHE A 93 13.66 22.30 16.52
N GLU A 94 13.60 22.02 17.83
CA GLU A 94 14.30 20.90 18.44
C GLU A 94 13.83 19.54 17.92
N ALA A 95 12.52 19.35 17.76
CA ALA A 95 11.95 18.12 17.21
C ALA A 95 12.39 17.92 15.75
N ARG A 96 12.38 18.98 14.92
CA ARG A 96 12.89 18.91 13.55
C ARG A 96 14.38 18.58 13.50
N ARG A 97 15.18 19.15 14.41
CA ARG A 97 16.62 18.90 14.49
C ARG A 97 16.91 17.45 14.84
N VAL A 98 16.21 16.89 15.82
CA VAL A 98 16.32 15.46 16.18
C VAL A 98 15.88 14.59 15.01
N ALA A 99 14.71 14.87 14.43
CA ALA A 99 14.17 14.11 13.30
C ALA A 99 15.10 14.13 12.07
N THR A 100 15.94 15.14 11.89
CA THR A 100 16.87 15.24 10.73
C THR A 100 18.32 14.92 11.09
N SER A 101 18.58 14.46 12.32
CA SER A 101 19.93 14.18 12.81
C SER A 101 20.56 12.93 12.18
N SER A 102 19.73 11.94 11.87
CA SER A 102 20.12 10.72 11.16
C SER A 102 18.98 10.26 10.26
N PHE A 103 19.31 9.39 9.30
CA PHE A 103 18.31 8.79 8.43
C PHE A 103 17.32 7.93 9.20
N ASP A 104 17.79 7.18 10.20
CA ASP A 104 16.93 6.31 11.01
C ASP A 104 15.95 7.12 11.86
N GLU A 105 16.41 8.20 12.49
CA GLU A 105 15.53 9.12 13.25
C GLU A 105 14.51 9.80 12.33
N PHE A 106 14.90 10.12 11.09
CA PHE A 106 13.99 10.70 10.12
C PHE A 106 12.88 9.73 9.72
N ILE A 107 13.24 8.48 9.41
CA ILE A 107 12.27 7.44 9.11
C ILE A 107 11.40 7.16 10.34
N LEU A 108 11.97 7.07 11.54
CA LEU A 108 11.23 6.84 12.78
C LEU A 108 10.19 7.95 13.02
N CYS A 109 10.57 9.21 12.90
CA CYS A 109 9.67 10.35 13.06
C CYS A 109 8.48 10.30 12.06
N LEU A 110 8.74 9.91 10.81
CA LEU A 110 7.69 9.71 9.82
C LEU A 110 6.75 8.56 10.18
N ARG A 111 7.31 7.43 10.65
CA ARG A 111 6.53 6.26 11.07
C ARG A 111 5.64 6.60 12.26
N GLU A 112 6.19 7.24 13.29
CA GLU A 112 5.44 7.61 14.50
C GLU A 112 4.26 8.55 14.21
N HIS A 113 4.42 9.49 13.26
CA HIS A 113 3.35 10.42 12.94
C HIS A 113 2.30 9.85 11.98
N PHE A 114 2.72 9.14 10.93
CA PHE A 114 1.83 8.77 9.82
C PHE A 114 1.40 7.29 9.80
N MET A 115 2.08 6.42 10.56
CA MET A 115 1.71 5.02 10.73
C MET A 115 1.01 4.81 12.07
N ASP A 116 -0.06 5.56 12.32
CA ASP A 116 -0.90 5.34 13.49
C ASP A 116 -1.61 3.96 13.44
N ALA A 117 -2.21 3.54 14.56
CA ALA A 117 -2.91 2.26 14.64
C ALA A 117 -4.00 2.11 13.57
N HIS A 118 -4.71 3.20 13.24
CA HIS A 118 -5.76 3.18 12.23
C HIS A 118 -5.19 2.95 10.82
N TRP A 119 -4.06 3.58 10.50
CA TRP A 119 -3.35 3.36 9.26
C TRP A 119 -2.87 1.92 9.16
N ILE A 120 -2.27 1.38 10.23
CA ILE A 120 -1.78 -0.01 10.27
C ILE A 120 -2.93 -0.98 9.99
N ASP A 121 -4.06 -0.83 10.67
CA ASP A 121 -5.25 -1.66 10.46
C ASP A 121 -5.72 -1.60 9.00
N LYS A 122 -5.83 -0.38 8.44
CA LYS A 122 -6.29 -0.18 7.07
C LYS A 122 -5.33 -0.77 6.03
N ARG A 123 -4.02 -0.69 6.25
CA ARG A 123 -3.02 -1.30 5.36
C ARG A 123 -2.97 -2.82 5.52
N THR A 124 -3.23 -3.33 6.72
CA THR A 124 -3.33 -4.76 6.99
C THR A 124 -4.53 -5.37 6.28
N ILE A 125 -5.71 -4.75 6.37
CA ILE A 125 -6.89 -5.17 5.61
C ILE A 125 -6.60 -5.14 4.10
N GLU A 126 -6.02 -4.04 3.61
CA GLU A 126 -5.67 -3.94 2.18
C GLU A 126 -4.69 -5.04 1.75
N TYR A 127 -3.69 -5.35 2.58
CA TYR A 127 -2.74 -6.45 2.37
C TYR A 127 -3.43 -7.81 2.31
N GLU A 128 -4.32 -8.13 3.26
CA GLU A 128 -5.04 -9.40 3.31
C GLU A 128 -6.05 -9.58 2.16
N GLU A 129 -6.61 -8.48 1.68
CA GLU A 129 -7.56 -8.45 0.56
C GLU A 129 -6.88 -8.43 -0.81
N MET A 130 -5.56 -8.26 -0.91
CA MET A 130 -4.88 -8.21 -2.19
C MET A 130 -5.09 -9.50 -2.98
N ARG A 131 -5.49 -9.37 -4.25
CA ARG A 131 -5.64 -10.48 -5.18
C ARG A 131 -4.90 -10.20 -6.48
N PHE A 132 -4.42 -11.28 -7.09
CA PHE A 132 -3.83 -11.22 -8.42
C PHE A 132 -4.85 -10.69 -9.43
N ARG A 133 -4.46 -9.70 -10.24
CA ARG A 133 -5.31 -9.06 -11.26
C ARG A 133 -6.63 -8.46 -10.73
N GLN A 134 -6.62 -7.97 -9.48
CA GLN A 134 -7.73 -7.19 -8.91
C GLN A 134 -7.99 -5.86 -9.68
N PRO A 135 -9.12 -5.16 -9.45
CA PRO A 135 -9.34 -3.82 -9.99
C PRO A 135 -8.17 -2.88 -9.68
N GLY A 136 -7.72 -2.12 -10.68
CA GLY A 136 -6.50 -1.30 -10.63
C GLY A 136 -5.19 -2.04 -10.99
N HIS A 137 -5.20 -3.38 -10.93
CA HIS A 137 -4.07 -4.25 -11.23
C HIS A 137 -4.40 -5.30 -12.30
N ALA A 138 -5.41 -5.07 -13.15
CA ALA A 138 -5.95 -6.09 -14.06
C ALA A 138 -4.93 -6.73 -15.03
N ARG A 139 -3.82 -6.04 -15.34
CA ARG A 139 -2.74 -6.53 -16.21
C ARG A 139 -1.48 -6.94 -15.46
N GLU A 140 -1.58 -7.05 -14.14
CA GLU A 140 -0.45 -7.41 -13.28
C GLU A 140 0.08 -8.80 -13.64
N LEU A 141 1.41 -8.92 -13.65
CA LEU A 141 2.14 -10.18 -13.82
C LEU A 141 2.35 -10.86 -12.46
N PRO A 142 2.48 -12.21 -12.39
CA PRO A 142 2.78 -12.93 -11.15
C PRO A 142 3.92 -12.33 -10.33
N LEU A 143 5.01 -11.94 -10.99
CA LEU A 143 6.14 -11.27 -10.34
C LEU A 143 5.73 -9.94 -9.69
N GLN A 144 4.97 -9.11 -10.40
CA GLN A 144 4.53 -7.81 -9.92
C GLN A 144 3.57 -7.94 -8.74
N PHE A 145 2.66 -8.91 -8.78
CA PHE A 145 1.76 -9.21 -7.67
C PHE A 145 2.51 -9.59 -6.40
N ILE A 146 3.48 -10.50 -6.51
CA ILE A 146 4.28 -10.91 -5.35
C ILE A 146 5.17 -9.76 -4.88
N GLN A 147 5.73 -8.95 -5.78
CA GLN A 147 6.50 -7.75 -5.40
C GLN A 147 5.66 -6.73 -4.63
N ARG A 148 4.41 -6.50 -5.06
CA ARG A 148 3.44 -5.65 -4.34
C ARG A 148 3.17 -6.18 -2.94
N HIS A 149 2.97 -7.50 -2.81
CA HIS A 149 2.77 -8.15 -1.51
C HIS A 149 4.01 -8.08 -0.61
N LEU A 150 5.21 -8.30 -1.17
CA LEU A 150 6.48 -8.20 -0.45
C LEU A 150 6.70 -6.79 0.09
N LYS A 151 6.36 -5.77 -0.70
CA LYS A 151 6.45 -4.36 -0.28
C LYS A 151 5.67 -4.15 1.01
N TYR A 152 4.38 -4.51 1.03
CA TYR A 152 3.55 -4.38 2.22
C TYR A 152 4.03 -5.23 3.39
N SER A 153 4.42 -6.49 3.14
CA SER A 153 4.87 -7.38 4.21
C SER A 153 6.07 -6.83 4.97
N ARG A 154 7.00 -6.14 4.29
CA ARG A 154 8.19 -5.57 4.93
C ARG A 154 7.85 -4.43 5.89
N PHE A 155 6.85 -3.62 5.58
CA PHE A 155 6.45 -2.49 6.43
C PHE A 155 5.52 -2.90 7.57
N LEU A 156 4.65 -3.89 7.34
CA LEU A 156 3.66 -4.32 8.34
C LEU A 156 4.21 -5.36 9.33
N PHE A 157 5.25 -6.12 8.96
CA PHE A 157 5.74 -7.25 9.76
C PHE A 157 7.25 -7.25 9.99
N SER A 158 7.89 -6.08 9.99
CA SER A 158 9.36 -5.93 10.05
C SER A 158 10.04 -6.65 11.23
N GLU A 159 9.32 -6.86 12.34
CA GLU A 159 9.85 -7.50 13.56
C GLU A 159 9.97 -9.03 13.45
N ASN A 160 9.31 -9.65 12.46
CA ASN A 160 9.20 -11.11 12.34
C ASN A 160 10.07 -11.71 11.21
N ASP A 161 11.09 -10.97 10.75
CA ASP A 161 11.84 -11.26 9.51
C ASP A 161 13.30 -11.67 9.74
N GLU A 162 13.62 -12.32 10.85
CA GLU A 162 14.97 -12.89 11.07
C GLU A 162 15.36 -13.94 10.00
N ASN A 163 14.38 -14.51 9.28
CA ASN A 163 14.60 -15.40 8.14
C ASN A 163 13.52 -15.20 7.06
N ASP A 164 13.96 -15.09 5.80
CA ASP A 164 13.11 -14.91 4.61
C ASP A 164 11.95 -15.90 4.50
N VAL A 165 12.06 -17.10 5.12
CA VAL A 165 11.03 -18.14 5.08
C VAL A 165 9.68 -17.64 5.60
N GLY A 166 9.67 -16.86 6.69
CA GLY A 166 8.45 -16.31 7.27
C GLY A 166 7.76 -15.34 6.30
N MET A 167 8.56 -14.46 5.68
CA MET A 167 8.09 -13.53 4.65
C MET A 167 7.54 -14.26 3.43
N VAL A 168 8.26 -15.27 2.92
CA VAL A 168 7.81 -16.08 1.77
C VAL A 168 6.49 -16.77 2.09
N HIS A 169 6.36 -17.39 3.26
CA HIS A 169 5.12 -18.02 3.67
C HIS A 169 3.96 -17.02 3.72
N ARG A 170 4.17 -15.81 4.28
CA ARG A 170 3.13 -14.78 4.36
C ARG A 170 2.68 -14.29 2.99
N VAL A 171 3.60 -14.01 2.06
CA VAL A 171 3.22 -13.50 0.72
C VAL A 171 2.55 -14.58 -0.14
N LEU A 172 2.89 -15.85 0.06
CA LEU A 172 2.26 -16.95 -0.66
C LEU A 172 0.84 -17.27 -0.17
N ARG A 173 0.38 -16.76 0.98
CA ARG A 173 -1.00 -16.99 1.46
C ARG A 173 -2.07 -16.38 0.55
N ALA A 174 -1.76 -15.25 -0.08
CA ALA A 174 -2.70 -14.54 -0.94
C ALA A 174 -2.62 -14.98 -2.42
N GLN A 175 -1.75 -15.94 -2.74
CA GLN A 175 -1.59 -16.39 -4.11
C GLN A 175 -2.84 -17.12 -4.64
N PRO A 176 -3.11 -17.09 -5.95
CA PRO A 176 -4.06 -18.00 -6.57
C PRO A 176 -3.81 -19.47 -6.20
N ALA A 177 -4.85 -20.18 -5.78
CA ALA A 177 -4.73 -21.58 -5.32
C ALA A 177 -4.10 -22.51 -6.36
N CYS A 178 -4.32 -22.25 -7.66
CA CYS A 178 -3.71 -23.01 -8.75
C CYS A 178 -2.17 -22.89 -8.79
N TRP A 179 -1.57 -21.87 -8.18
CA TRP A 179 -0.13 -21.69 -8.14
C TRP A 179 0.56 -22.49 -7.03
N ALA A 180 -0.18 -23.00 -6.03
CA ALA A 180 0.40 -23.66 -4.85
C ALA A 180 1.24 -24.91 -5.18
N ILE A 181 0.95 -25.57 -6.31
CA ILE A 181 1.74 -26.70 -6.82
C ILE A 181 3.14 -26.27 -7.31
N HIS A 182 3.29 -25.00 -7.67
CA HIS A 182 4.51 -24.43 -8.22
C HIS A 182 5.23 -23.55 -7.20
N LEU A 183 4.48 -22.80 -6.40
CA LEU A 183 4.98 -21.81 -5.46
C LEU A 183 4.58 -22.22 -4.04
N ASN A 184 5.57 -22.67 -3.28
CA ASN A 184 5.43 -23.06 -1.88
C ASN A 184 6.75 -22.86 -1.14
N THR A 185 6.71 -22.91 0.19
CA THR A 185 7.86 -22.70 1.08
C THR A 185 8.92 -23.79 0.97
N GLU A 186 8.55 -24.99 0.50
CA GLU A 186 9.52 -26.08 0.27
C GLU A 186 10.40 -25.81 -0.94
N SER A 187 9.79 -25.28 -2.00
CA SER A 187 10.45 -25.01 -3.28
C SER A 187 11.01 -23.60 -3.41
N CYS A 188 10.60 -22.68 -2.54
CA CYS A 188 11.09 -21.31 -2.43
C CYS A 188 11.29 -21.00 -0.95
N ARG A 189 12.51 -21.11 -0.43
CA ARG A 189 12.82 -20.83 0.98
C ARG A 189 13.16 -19.37 1.20
N THR A 190 13.73 -18.72 0.18
CA THR A 190 14.13 -17.31 0.22
C THR A 190 13.30 -16.46 -0.73
N VAL A 191 13.26 -15.14 -0.46
CA VAL A 191 12.60 -14.19 -1.37
C VAL A 191 13.27 -14.21 -2.74
N VAL A 192 14.60 -14.35 -2.78
CA VAL A 192 15.39 -14.42 -4.02
C VAL A 192 15.00 -15.65 -4.86
N GLU A 193 14.85 -16.82 -4.24
CA GLU A 193 14.39 -18.04 -4.92
C GLU A 193 12.97 -17.88 -5.47
N LEU A 194 12.07 -17.31 -4.68
CA LEU A 194 10.70 -17.04 -5.09
C LEU A 194 10.67 -16.13 -6.33
N LEU A 195 11.38 -15.01 -6.31
CA LEU A 195 11.45 -14.07 -7.43
C LEU A 195 12.07 -14.71 -8.68
N ARG A 196 13.12 -15.52 -8.53
CA ARG A 196 13.72 -16.27 -9.63
C ARG A 196 12.72 -17.23 -10.26
N LYS A 197 12.00 -17.99 -9.43
CA LYS A 197 11.01 -18.97 -9.90
C LYS A 197 9.84 -18.31 -10.61
N LEU A 198 9.33 -17.19 -10.07
CA LEU A 198 8.29 -16.37 -10.72
C LEU A 198 8.71 -15.89 -12.09
N LYS A 199 9.97 -15.43 -12.25
CA LYS A 199 10.50 -15.00 -13.55
C LYS A 199 10.54 -16.13 -14.57
N VAL A 200 10.91 -17.34 -14.15
CA VAL A 200 10.96 -18.52 -15.03
C VAL A 200 9.56 -19.04 -15.39
N MET A 201 8.64 -19.05 -14.43
CA MET A 201 7.32 -19.67 -14.57
C MET A 201 6.20 -18.69 -14.97
N ASN A 202 6.54 -17.45 -15.31
CA ASN A 202 5.59 -16.35 -15.52
C ASN A 202 4.39 -16.75 -16.42
N GLU A 203 4.68 -17.24 -17.63
CA GLU A 203 3.65 -17.62 -18.61
C GLU A 203 2.81 -18.81 -18.14
N GLY A 204 3.43 -19.79 -17.49
CA GLY A 204 2.74 -20.97 -16.96
C GLY A 204 1.73 -20.60 -15.88
N LEU A 205 2.15 -19.75 -14.93
CA LEU A 205 1.30 -19.26 -13.84
C LEU A 205 0.12 -18.42 -14.35
N ILE A 206 0.34 -17.60 -15.38
CA ILE A 206 -0.74 -16.86 -16.04
C ILE A 206 -1.74 -17.83 -16.67
N ALA A 207 -1.25 -18.82 -17.44
CA ALA A 207 -2.12 -19.79 -18.09
C ALA A 207 -2.92 -20.65 -17.09
N ASP A 208 -2.31 -21.06 -15.96
CA ASP A 208 -2.99 -21.78 -14.88
C ASP A 208 -4.10 -20.94 -14.24
N TRP A 209 -3.83 -19.66 -14.00
CA TRP A 209 -4.81 -18.74 -13.46
C TRP A 209 -5.98 -18.51 -14.43
N GLU A 210 -5.70 -18.29 -15.71
CA GLU A 210 -6.74 -18.09 -16.74
C GLU A 210 -7.63 -19.32 -16.91
N ARG A 211 -7.06 -20.52 -16.85
CA ARG A 211 -7.82 -21.77 -16.81
C ARG A 211 -8.70 -21.86 -15.57
N SER A 212 -8.16 -21.53 -14.39
CA SER A 212 -8.89 -21.55 -13.13
C SER A 212 -10.06 -20.56 -13.14
N GLU A 213 -9.85 -19.33 -13.63
CA GLU A 213 -10.90 -18.32 -13.75
C GLU A 213 -11.97 -18.73 -14.76
N SER A 214 -11.58 -19.25 -15.92
CA SER A 214 -12.54 -19.73 -16.92
C SER A 214 -13.43 -20.85 -16.37
N ALA A 215 -12.86 -21.76 -15.57
CA ALA A 215 -13.62 -22.82 -14.91
C ALA A 215 -14.60 -22.29 -13.85
N LYS A 216 -14.26 -21.21 -13.13
CA LYS A 216 -15.18 -20.55 -12.18
C LYS A 216 -16.37 -19.93 -12.89
N HIS A 217 -16.15 -19.27 -14.03
CA HIS A 217 -17.20 -18.64 -14.83
C HIS A 217 -18.06 -19.66 -15.60
N SER A 218 -17.49 -20.82 -15.94
CA SER A 218 -18.19 -21.89 -16.67
C SER A 218 -19.03 -22.80 -15.77
N ARG A 219 -18.92 -22.68 -14.44
CA ARG A 219 -19.81 -23.40 -13.53
C ARG A 219 -21.20 -22.76 -13.58
N PRO A 220 -22.22 -23.42 -14.15
CA PRO A 220 -23.58 -22.92 -14.04
C PRO A 220 -23.94 -22.89 -12.55
N SER A 221 -24.51 -21.78 -12.10
CA SER A 221 -25.18 -21.69 -10.81
C SER A 221 -26.34 -22.68 -10.79
N THR A 222 -26.09 -23.96 -10.52
CA THR A 222 -27.12 -24.92 -10.18
C THR A 222 -27.59 -24.62 -8.76
N VAL A 223 -28.25 -23.48 -8.60
CA VAL A 223 -29.29 -23.33 -7.59
C VAL A 223 -30.49 -24.06 -8.18
N HIS A 224 -30.44 -25.40 -8.13
CA HIS A 224 -31.66 -26.16 -8.26
C HIS A 224 -32.47 -25.88 -7.01
N ASP A 225 -33.41 -24.96 -7.18
CA ASP A 225 -34.63 -24.95 -6.40
C ASP A 225 -35.20 -26.38 -6.43
N SER A 226 -35.09 -27.04 -5.29
CA SER A 226 -35.67 -28.35 -5.04
C SER A 226 -36.24 -28.30 -3.65
N SER A 227 -37.32 -27.51 -3.54
CA SER A 227 -38.41 -27.75 -2.61
C SER A 227 -38.98 -29.16 -2.84
N SER A 228 -38.24 -30.19 -2.44
CA SER A 228 -38.76 -31.56 -2.39
C SER A 228 -39.02 -31.93 -0.95
N SER A 229 -40.24 -31.61 -0.53
CA SER A 229 -41.00 -32.28 0.52
C SER A 229 -40.47 -33.68 0.87
N ARG A 230 -39.78 -33.79 2.00
CA ARG A 230 -39.71 -35.05 2.76
C ARG A 230 -40.45 -34.85 4.07
N ARG A 231 -41.78 -34.92 3.99
CA ARG A 231 -42.57 -35.45 5.10
C ARG A 231 -42.25 -36.93 5.20
N PHE A 232 -41.58 -37.37 6.26
CA PHE A 232 -41.70 -38.75 6.69
C PHE A 232 -42.06 -38.81 8.17
N TYR A 233 -43.23 -39.41 8.34
CA TYR A 233 -44.00 -39.74 9.52
C TYR A 233 -43.19 -40.29 10.69
N SER A 234 -43.45 -39.71 11.85
CA SER A 234 -43.37 -40.35 13.16
C SER A 234 -44.24 -41.61 13.18
N ARG A 235 -43.64 -42.75 13.53
CA ARG A 235 -44.33 -43.91 14.11
C ARG A 235 -43.57 -44.36 15.36
N LYS A 236 -44.28 -44.30 16.48
CA LYS A 236 -43.93 -44.92 17.76
C LYS A 236 -44.19 -46.43 17.73
N SER A 237 -43.28 -47.20 18.34
CA SER A 237 -43.47 -48.40 19.20
C SER A 237 -42.18 -49.26 19.11
N SER A 238 -41.64 -49.97 20.10
CA SER A 238 -41.89 -50.18 21.52
C SER A 238 -40.76 -51.11 22.01
N VAL A 239 -39.99 -50.69 23.02
CA VAL A 239 -39.55 -51.45 24.22
C VAL A 239 -38.78 -52.78 24.06
N HIS A 240 -37.54 -52.85 24.57
CA HIS A 240 -37.20 -53.69 25.73
C HIS A 240 -35.85 -53.28 26.40
N ASN A 241 -35.88 -53.32 27.73
CA ASN A 241 -34.85 -52.99 28.73
C ASN A 241 -33.49 -53.66 28.56
N VAL A 242 -32.44 -53.07 29.14
CA VAL A 242 -31.70 -53.62 30.30
C VAL A 242 -30.75 -52.54 30.88
N GLU A 243 -30.54 -52.66 32.18
CA GLU A 243 -30.10 -51.69 33.19
C GLU A 243 -28.63 -51.22 33.10
N GLY A 244 -28.36 -50.08 33.73
CA GLY A 244 -27.01 -49.56 33.98
C GLY A 244 -27.04 -48.19 34.64
N GLU A 245 -27.01 -48.18 35.97
CA GLU A 245 -27.06 -47.02 36.87
C GLU A 245 -25.92 -46.01 36.62
N THR A 246 -26.19 -44.69 36.74
CA THR A 246 -25.69 -43.82 37.82
C THR A 246 -25.87 -42.33 37.53
N SER A 247 -26.52 -41.66 38.50
CA SER A 247 -26.24 -40.30 39.02
C SER A 247 -26.69 -39.02 38.30
N GLU A 248 -27.29 -38.16 39.15
CA GLU A 248 -27.32 -36.68 39.18
C GLU A 248 -28.55 -35.90 38.68
N GLU A 249 -29.44 -35.64 39.65
CA GLU A 249 -29.91 -34.32 40.10
C GLU A 249 -30.37 -33.28 39.07
N SER A 250 -31.69 -33.14 38.95
CA SER A 250 -32.38 -32.13 38.15
C SER A 250 -32.97 -31.02 39.02
N ARG A 251 -32.61 -29.76 38.76
CA ARG A 251 -33.46 -28.58 38.99
C ARG A 251 -33.09 -27.47 38.01
N SER A 252 -33.95 -27.25 37.00
CA SER A 252 -34.04 -25.99 36.25
C SER A 252 -35.07 -25.07 36.94
N PRO A 253 -35.04 -23.73 36.74
CA PRO A 253 -35.58 -23.16 35.50
C PRO A 253 -34.94 -21.85 34.97
N SER A 254 -35.03 -21.69 33.63
CA SER A 254 -35.08 -20.45 32.79
C SER A 254 -33.94 -19.42 32.89
N PRO A 255 -33.57 -18.77 31.76
CA PRO A 255 -34.06 -17.40 31.59
C PRO A 255 -34.31 -16.93 30.14
N THR A 256 -35.30 -16.05 30.02
CA THR A 256 -35.42 -14.99 29.01
C THR A 256 -34.40 -13.87 29.31
N GLN A 257 -33.73 -13.32 28.30
CA GLN A 257 -33.03 -12.04 28.45
C GLN A 257 -33.01 -11.22 27.16
N ASP A 258 -33.72 -10.09 27.22
CA ASP A 258 -33.63 -8.95 26.33
C ASP A 258 -32.29 -8.25 26.49
N ALA A 259 -31.70 -7.78 25.38
CA ALA A 259 -30.54 -6.88 25.39
C ALA A 259 -30.91 -5.55 24.72
N TYR A 260 -30.97 -4.52 25.54
CA TYR A 260 -31.12 -3.11 25.18
C TYR A 260 -29.85 -2.60 24.48
N ALA A 261 -30.00 -1.98 23.31
CA ALA A 261 -28.98 -1.12 22.72
C ALA A 261 -29.43 0.35 22.81
N VAL A 262 -28.64 1.15 23.53
CA VAL A 262 -28.87 2.58 23.77
C VAL A 262 -28.25 3.40 22.64
N ASP A 263 -29.06 4.33 22.13
CA ASP A 263 -28.74 5.36 21.15
C ASP A 263 -27.73 6.38 21.74
N SER A 264 -26.66 6.69 21.01
CA SER A 264 -25.87 7.90 21.22
C SER A 264 -25.55 8.56 19.88
N ARG A 265 -26.49 9.43 19.49
CA ARG A 265 -26.41 10.41 18.41
C ARG A 265 -25.03 11.09 18.32
N ARG A 266 -24.34 10.90 17.19
CA ARG A 266 -23.45 11.92 16.61
C ARG A 266 -23.99 12.36 15.25
N ARG A 267 -24.21 13.65 15.19
CA ARG A 267 -24.72 14.49 14.10
C ARG A 267 -24.01 14.24 12.76
N SER A 268 -24.74 13.79 11.76
CA SER A 268 -24.34 13.84 10.34
C SER A 268 -25.47 14.48 9.54
N GLU A 269 -25.56 15.81 9.60
CA GLU A 269 -26.39 16.59 8.69
C GLU A 269 -25.66 16.71 7.34
N THR A 270 -26.27 16.06 6.33
CA THR A 270 -26.37 16.51 4.94
C THR A 270 -25.08 16.78 4.16
N ARG A 271 -24.51 15.72 3.57
CA ARG A 271 -23.95 15.78 2.22
C ARG A 271 -24.76 14.85 1.31
N ASP A 272 -25.84 15.44 0.80
CA ASP A 272 -26.49 15.18 -0.49
C ASP A 272 -26.56 13.72 -0.96
N LYS A 273 -27.65 13.05 -0.55
CA LYS A 273 -28.19 11.90 -1.27
C LYS A 273 -28.76 12.37 -2.60
N TRP A 274 -27.95 12.33 -3.67
CA TRP A 274 -28.48 12.23 -5.02
C TRP A 274 -27.88 11.02 -5.74
N PRO A 275 -28.67 10.15 -6.41
CA PRO A 275 -28.12 9.01 -7.12
C PRO A 275 -27.53 9.45 -8.46
N ARG A 276 -26.33 8.96 -8.78
CA ARG A 276 -25.75 9.06 -10.12
C ARG A 276 -26.74 8.46 -11.14
N GLY A 277 -27.38 9.31 -11.95
CA GLY A 277 -28.42 8.89 -12.91
C GLY A 277 -29.79 8.59 -12.30
N GLY A 278 -30.11 9.17 -11.14
CA GLY A 278 -31.30 8.83 -10.36
C GLY A 278 -32.57 9.65 -10.65
N THR A 279 -33.70 9.02 -10.34
CA THR A 279 -35.00 9.65 -10.11
C THR A 279 -35.01 10.44 -8.80
N TRP A 280 -35.63 11.61 -8.80
CA TRP A 280 -35.93 12.36 -7.58
C TRP A 280 -37.41 12.67 -7.50
N GLU A 281 -38.01 12.33 -6.37
CA GLU A 281 -39.45 12.43 -6.15
C GLU A 281 -40.28 11.86 -7.33
N GLY A 282 -39.80 10.75 -7.93
CA GLY A 282 -40.43 10.09 -9.07
C GLY A 282 -40.12 10.69 -10.44
N TYR A 283 -39.36 11.79 -10.52
CA TYR A 283 -38.94 12.42 -11.78
C TYR A 283 -37.52 12.02 -12.19
N THR A 284 -37.37 11.41 -13.37
CA THR A 284 -36.04 11.06 -13.94
C THR A 284 -35.54 12.17 -14.86
N PHE A 285 -34.36 12.69 -14.58
CA PHE A 285 -33.66 13.58 -15.50
C PHE A 285 -32.94 12.76 -16.59
N LYS A 286 -33.33 12.95 -17.85
CA LYS A 286 -32.63 12.31 -18.98
C LYS A 286 -31.28 13.01 -19.20
N ARG A 287 -30.31 12.25 -19.72
CA ARG A 287 -29.04 12.81 -20.14
C ARG A 287 -29.24 13.78 -21.31
N ASP A 288 -28.64 14.96 -21.18
CA ASP A 288 -28.67 16.01 -22.17
C ASP A 288 -27.23 16.49 -22.40
N ASP A 289 -26.71 16.35 -23.62
CA ASP A 289 -25.34 16.73 -23.99
C ASP A 289 -25.32 17.98 -24.90
N SER A 290 -26.42 18.75 -24.94
CA SER A 290 -26.58 19.93 -25.80
C SER A 290 -25.74 21.14 -25.40
N LYS A 291 -25.27 21.19 -24.15
CA LYS A 291 -24.42 22.25 -23.60
C LYS A 291 -23.06 21.73 -23.18
N GLU A 292 -22.05 22.59 -23.34
CA GLU A 292 -20.67 22.36 -22.94
C GLU A 292 -20.17 23.53 -22.09
N SER A 293 -19.61 23.23 -20.91
CA SER A 293 -19.03 24.24 -20.03
C SER A 293 -17.61 24.58 -20.47
N ASN A 294 -17.22 25.85 -20.33
CA ASN A 294 -15.83 26.27 -20.51
C ASN A 294 -15.34 26.96 -19.22
N PRO A 295 -14.39 26.38 -18.47
CA PRO A 295 -13.65 25.16 -18.78
C PRO A 295 -14.50 23.87 -18.65
N PRO A 296 -14.11 22.77 -19.33
CA PRO A 296 -14.81 21.50 -19.20
C PRO A 296 -14.74 20.98 -17.75
N PRO A 297 -15.74 20.19 -17.30
CA PRO A 297 -15.75 19.64 -15.95
C PRO A 297 -14.46 18.85 -15.66
N ARG A 298 -13.80 19.16 -14.54
CA ARG A 298 -12.55 18.47 -14.12
C ARG A 298 -12.78 17.03 -13.64
N ASP A 299 -14.01 16.70 -13.23
CA ASP A 299 -14.39 15.40 -12.62
C ASP A 299 -15.51 14.67 -13.42
N GLN A 300 -16.59 14.24 -12.72
CA GLN A 300 -17.66 13.31 -13.16
C GLN A 300 -18.80 13.95 -13.97
N GLY A 301 -18.60 15.13 -14.58
CA GLY A 301 -19.63 15.83 -15.33
C GLY A 301 -20.80 16.36 -14.47
N CYS A 302 -21.94 16.61 -15.12
CA CYS A 302 -23.17 17.10 -14.52
C CYS A 302 -23.85 16.02 -13.68
N TRP A 303 -24.02 16.25 -12.38
CA TRP A 303 -24.69 15.29 -11.49
C TRP A 303 -26.23 15.28 -11.60
N ILE A 304 -26.83 16.25 -12.30
CA ILE A 304 -28.29 16.30 -12.54
C ILE A 304 -28.68 15.35 -13.68
N CYS A 305 -28.00 15.44 -14.83
CA CYS A 305 -28.34 14.69 -16.04
C CYS A 305 -27.29 13.66 -16.44
N THR A 306 -26.18 13.52 -15.70
CA THR A 306 -25.03 12.63 -16.00
C THR A 306 -24.23 12.97 -17.26
N SER A 307 -24.40 14.18 -17.83
CA SER A 307 -23.61 14.62 -18.98
C SER A 307 -22.15 14.87 -18.61
N PRO A 308 -21.16 14.36 -19.37
CA PRO A 308 -19.75 14.66 -19.12
C PRO A 308 -19.34 16.06 -19.63
N ARG A 309 -20.19 16.76 -20.38
CA ARG A 309 -19.81 17.98 -21.13
C ARG A 309 -19.95 19.28 -20.35
N HIS A 310 -20.78 19.30 -19.30
CA HIS A 310 -21.03 20.50 -18.53
C HIS A 310 -21.14 20.22 -17.03
N VAL A 311 -20.96 21.25 -16.21
CA VAL A 311 -21.21 21.20 -14.78
C VAL A 311 -22.70 21.40 -14.49
N HIS A 312 -23.18 20.96 -13.33
CA HIS A 312 -24.59 21.04 -12.95
C HIS A 312 -25.22 22.43 -13.08
N GLN A 313 -24.47 23.51 -12.82
CA GLN A 313 -24.94 24.90 -12.92
C GLN A 313 -25.34 25.26 -14.36
N ASP A 314 -24.66 24.66 -15.35
CA ASP A 314 -24.91 24.88 -16.77
C ASP A 314 -25.92 23.90 -17.36
N CYS A 315 -26.43 22.97 -16.56
CA CYS A 315 -27.36 21.93 -17.00
C CYS A 315 -28.69 22.54 -17.47
N PRO A 316 -29.23 22.14 -18.63
CA PRO A 316 -30.58 22.53 -19.08
C PRO A 316 -31.69 22.19 -18.06
N HIS A 317 -31.44 21.22 -17.19
CA HIS A 317 -32.36 20.81 -16.14
C HIS A 317 -32.14 21.52 -14.79
N HIS A 318 -31.14 22.41 -14.66
CA HIS A 318 -30.76 23.04 -13.40
C HIS A 318 -31.92 23.83 -12.76
N GLN A 319 -32.57 24.71 -13.50
CA GLN A 319 -33.69 25.52 -12.98
C GLN A 319 -34.87 24.67 -12.52
N ARG A 320 -35.15 23.57 -13.24
CA ARG A 320 -36.23 22.65 -12.89
C ARG A 320 -35.89 21.84 -11.64
N TRP A 321 -34.64 21.42 -11.50
CA TRP A 321 -34.14 20.78 -10.29
C TRP A 321 -34.22 21.73 -9.08
N GLU A 322 -33.79 22.98 -9.25
CA GLU A 322 -33.81 23.98 -8.18
C GLU A 322 -35.24 24.26 -7.70
N ALA A 323 -36.19 24.39 -8.63
CA ALA A 323 -37.61 24.55 -8.31
C ALA A 323 -38.18 23.39 -7.48
N MET A 324 -37.82 22.14 -7.81
CA MET A 324 -38.25 20.94 -7.05
C MET A 324 -37.59 20.81 -5.68
N ARG A 325 -36.41 21.42 -5.47
CA ARG A 325 -35.74 21.40 -4.17
C ARG A 325 -36.31 22.46 -3.22
N THR A 326 -36.85 23.54 -3.77
CA THR A 326 -37.37 24.68 -3.01
C THR A 326 -38.88 24.63 -2.76
N SER A 327 -39.59 23.68 -3.36
CA SER A 327 -41.04 23.45 -3.21
C SER A 327 -41.35 22.46 -2.09
#